data_AF-A0A3D4T7S6-F1
#
_entry.id   AF-A0A3D4T7S6-F1
#
_cell.length_a   1.000
_cell.length_b   1.000
_cell.length_c   1.000
_cell.angle_alpha   90.00
_cell.angle_beta   90.00
_cell.angle_gamma   90.00
#
_symmetry.space_group_name_H-M   'P 1'
#
loop_
_entity.id
_entity.type
_entity.pdbx_description
1 polymer ?
#
loop_
_entity_poly.entity_id
_entity_poly.type
_entity_poly.pdbx_seq_one_letter_code
_entity_poly.pdbx_strand_id
1 'polypeptide(L)'
;MVKSEKLYSPQEYLELITGNYYILNGDDDVKTIEAILNDCGYSFWSYPLNEIEYIVENKLDVVLVDCLVMNSENEFKHEYRWFEVNS
;
A
#
# COMPACT_ATOMS: atom_id res chain seq x y z
N MET A 1 2.77 -14.67 -4.49
CA MET A 1 4.17 -14.52 -4.94
C MET A 1 4.45 -13.03 -4.89
N VAL A 2 5.54 -12.55 -4.28
CA VAL A 2 5.78 -11.10 -4.18
C VAL A 2 5.95 -10.54 -5.61
N LYS A 3 5.11 -9.57 -6.01
CA LYS A 3 5.10 -9.04 -7.39
C LYS A 3 6.43 -8.42 -7.83
N SER A 4 7.26 -8.03 -6.87
CA SER A 4 8.50 -7.28 -7.11
C SER A 4 9.37 -7.29 -5.84
N GLU A 5 10.67 -7.52 -5.96
CA GLU A 5 11.65 -7.37 -4.85
C GLU A 5 11.92 -5.89 -4.50
N LYS A 6 11.10 -4.98 -5.00
CA LYS A 6 11.20 -3.53 -4.80
C LYS A 6 10.25 -3.09 -3.70
N LEU A 7 10.75 -2.21 -2.83
CA LEU A 7 9.95 -1.38 -1.94
C LEU A 7 9.43 -0.18 -2.74
N TYR A 8 8.11 0.01 -2.78
CA TYR A 8 7.48 1.11 -3.52
C TYR A 8 7.15 2.27 -2.59
N SER A 9 7.28 3.49 -3.09
CA SER A 9 6.57 4.64 -2.50
C SER A 9 5.06 4.56 -2.81
N PRO A 10 4.21 5.29 -2.06
CA PRO A 10 2.77 5.35 -2.32
C PRO A 10 2.45 5.79 -3.75
N GLN A 11 3.18 6.78 -4.26
CA GLN A 11 2.97 7.31 -5.61
C GLN A 11 3.34 6.28 -6.69
N GLU A 12 4.50 5.62 -6.56
CA GLU A 12 4.90 4.56 -7.50
C GLU A 12 3.94 3.38 -7.49
N TYR A 13 3.42 3.02 -6.31
CA TYR A 13 2.43 1.96 -6.17
C TYR A 13 1.11 2.33 -6.87
N LEU A 14 0.59 3.54 -6.65
CA LEU A 14 -0.66 3.99 -7.29
C LEU A 14 -0.52 4.11 -8.81
N GLU A 15 0.63 4.57 -9.31
CA GLU A 15 0.93 4.56 -10.76
C GLU A 15 0.98 3.14 -11.32
N LEU A 16 1.62 2.20 -10.59
CA LEU A 16 1.72 0.80 -11.00
C LEU A 16 0.34 0.15 -11.15
N ILE A 17 -0.57 0.40 -10.21
CA ILE A 17 -1.90 -0.24 -10.18
C ILE A 17 -2.89 0.45 -11.11
N THR A 18 -2.94 1.78 -11.08
CA THR A 18 -3.99 2.55 -11.76
C THR A 18 -3.56 3.11 -13.11
N GLY A 19 -2.25 3.17 -13.38
CA GLY A 19 -1.69 3.84 -14.57
C GLY A 19 -1.73 5.37 -14.51
N ASN A 20 -2.12 5.96 -13.37
CA ASN A 20 -2.31 7.41 -13.22
C ASN A 20 -1.38 8.00 -12.14
N TYR A 21 -1.05 9.28 -12.32
CA TYR A 21 -0.31 10.08 -11.34
C TYR A 21 -1.27 10.81 -10.39
N TYR A 22 -0.92 10.88 -9.09
CA TYR A 22 -1.72 11.56 -8.07
C TYR A 22 -0.89 12.58 -7.32
N ILE A 23 -1.53 13.68 -6.90
CA ILE A 23 -0.90 14.62 -5.96
C ILE A 23 -1.29 14.16 -4.56
N LEU A 24 -0.38 13.42 -3.92
CA LEU A 24 -0.57 12.93 -2.57
C LEU A 24 -0.32 14.07 -1.57
N ASN A 25 -1.39 14.53 -0.93
CA ASN A 25 -1.31 15.43 0.21
C ASN A 25 -1.63 14.58 1.44
N GLY A 26 -0.62 14.10 2.15
CA GLY A 26 -0.82 13.02 3.12
C GLY A 26 -0.27 13.30 4.51
N ASP A 27 -1.17 13.37 5.49
CA ASP A 27 -0.85 13.09 6.90
C ASP A 27 -0.82 11.55 7.16
N ASP A 28 -1.42 10.75 6.27
CA ASP A 28 -1.55 9.29 6.36
C ASP A 28 -1.63 8.67 4.95
N ASP A 29 -0.52 8.10 4.49
CA ASP A 29 -0.41 7.53 3.16
C ASP A 29 -1.26 6.26 2.99
N VAL A 30 -1.43 5.45 4.05
CA VAL A 30 -2.24 4.22 3.96
C VAL A 30 -3.68 4.58 3.63
N LYS A 31 -4.28 5.50 4.40
CA LYS A 31 -5.65 5.96 4.13
C LYS A 31 -5.79 6.60 2.76
N THR A 32 -4.78 7.35 2.32
CA THR A 32 -4.78 8.03 1.02
C THR A 32 -4.79 7.01 -0.12
N ILE A 33 -3.94 5.98 -0.05
CA ILE A 33 -3.92 4.88 -1.01
C ILE A 33 -5.28 4.18 -1.07
N GLU A 34 -5.82 3.79 0.08
CA GLU A 34 -7.09 3.05 0.18
C GLU A 34 -8.27 3.85 -0.38
N ALA A 35 -8.30 5.17 -0.14
CA ALA A 35 -9.31 6.05 -0.71
C ALA A 35 -9.22 6.12 -2.24
N ILE A 36 -8.02 6.30 -2.78
CA ILE A 36 -7.80 6.38 -4.23
C ILE A 36 -8.17 5.06 -4.93
N LEU A 37 -7.78 3.92 -4.35
CA LEU A 37 -8.14 2.60 -4.91
C LEU A 37 -9.65 2.38 -4.91
N ASN A 38 -10.35 2.76 -3.82
CA ASN A 38 -11.80 2.71 -3.74
C ASN A 38 -12.48 3.60 -4.79
N ASP A 39 -12.01 4.84 -4.95
CA ASP A 39 -12.54 5.79 -5.94
C ASP A 39 -12.34 5.30 -7.38
N CYS A 40 -11.26 4.57 -7.63
CA CYS A 40 -11.00 3.91 -8.91
C CYS A 40 -11.78 2.59 -9.09
N GLY A 41 -12.51 2.13 -8.07
CA GLY A 41 -13.31 0.91 -8.11
C GLY A 41 -12.51 -0.39 -7.99
N TYR A 42 -11.29 -0.34 -7.47
CA TYR A 42 -10.49 -1.55 -7.22
C TYR A 42 -10.94 -2.28 -5.95
N SER A 43 -10.99 -3.60 -6.00
CA SER A 43 -11.03 -4.43 -4.80
C SER A 43 -9.61 -4.65 -4.31
N PHE A 44 -9.32 -4.32 -3.05
CA PHE A 44 -7.98 -4.45 -2.50
C PHE A 44 -7.98 -4.92 -1.05
N TRP A 45 -6.81 -5.36 -0.58
CA TRP A 45 -6.51 -5.63 0.82
C TRP A 45 -5.18 -4.99 1.20
N SER A 46 -5.09 -4.47 2.43
CA SER A 46 -3.85 -3.97 3.02
C SER A 46 -3.52 -4.80 4.26
N TYR A 47 -2.32 -5.39 4.29
CA TYR A 47 -1.84 -6.22 5.40
C TYR A 47 -0.66 -5.55 6.09
N PRO A 48 -0.54 -5.62 7.43
CA PRO A 48 0.63 -5.14 8.15
C PRO A 48 1.88 -5.98 7.79
N LEU A 49 3.07 -5.38 7.91
CA LEU A 49 4.34 -6.02 7.55
C LEU A 49 4.55 -7.40 8.20
N ASN A 50 4.09 -7.56 9.45
CA ASN A 50 4.26 -8.77 10.24
C ASN A 50 3.38 -9.95 9.78
N GLU A 51 2.45 -9.76 8.85
CA GLU A 51 1.64 -10.83 8.26
C GLU A 51 2.30 -11.51 7.05
N ILE A 52 3.62 -11.38 6.91
CA ILE A 52 4.38 -11.99 5.81
C ILE A 52 4.22 -13.52 5.74
N GLU A 53 4.09 -14.20 6.88
CA GLU A 53 3.87 -15.66 6.91
C GLU A 53 2.55 -16.03 6.23
N TYR A 54 1.46 -15.34 6.58
CA TYR A 54 0.14 -15.53 5.97
C TYR A 54 0.18 -15.29 4.45
N ILE A 55 0.84 -14.21 4.03
CA ILE A 55 1.01 -13.85 2.62
C ILE A 55 1.73 -14.96 1.85
N VAL A 56 2.83 -15.48 2.41
CA VAL A 56 3.65 -16.52 1.77
C VAL A 56 2.88 -17.85 1.71
N GLU A 57 2.25 -18.26 2.80
CA GLU A 57 1.48 -19.51 2.89
C GLU A 57 0.31 -19.54 1.90
N ASN A 58 -0.42 -18.43 1.79
CA ASN A 58 -1.56 -18.30 0.88
C ASN A 58 -1.14 -17.88 -0.54
N LYS A 59 0.16 -17.68 -0.78
CA LYS A 59 0.73 -17.27 -2.06
C LYS A 59 0.12 -15.99 -2.63
N LEU A 60 -0.30 -15.07 -1.76
CA LEU A 60 -0.95 -13.81 -2.13
C LEU A 60 -0.07 -12.97 -3.06
N ASP A 61 -0.72 -12.21 -3.92
CA ASP A 61 -0.07 -11.46 -4.99
C ASP A 61 0.06 -9.98 -4.61
N VAL A 62 1.04 -9.70 -3.75
CA VAL A 62 1.18 -8.43 -3.03
C VAL A 62 2.37 -7.58 -3.49
N VAL A 63 2.26 -6.28 -3.22
CA VAL A 63 3.35 -5.28 -3.34
C VAL A 63 3.65 -4.69 -1.97
N LEU A 64 4.93 -4.52 -1.62
CA LEU A 64 5.35 -3.83 -0.41
C LEU A 64 5.44 -2.32 -0.65
N VAL A 65 4.79 -1.54 0.20
CA VAL A 65 4.76 -0.08 0.12
C VAL A 65 5.28 0.52 1.43
N ASP A 66 6.15 1.52 1.31
CA ASP A 66 6.65 2.35 2.41
C ASP A 66 5.73 3.57 2.60
N CYS A 67 4.84 3.52 3.59
CA CYS A 67 3.86 4.57 3.84
C CYS A 67 4.32 5.48 4.98
N LEU A 68 4.15 6.80 4.82
CA LEU A 68 4.29 7.75 5.91
C LEU A 68 2.94 7.94 6.61
N VAL A 69 2.91 7.70 7.93
CA VAL A 69 1.69 7.81 8.75
C VAL A 69 1.97 8.67 9.97
N MET A 70 1.06 9.59 10.27
CA MET A 70 1.08 10.36 11.51
C MET A 70 0.60 9.50 12.68
N ASN A 71 1.45 9.32 13.68
CA ASN A 71 1.12 8.56 14.88
C ASN A 71 0.29 9.41 15.88
N SER A 72 -0.10 8.79 17.01
CA SER A 72 -0.85 9.47 18.09
C SER A 72 -0.10 10.63 18.77
N GLU A 73 1.19 10.79 18.50
CA GLU A 73 2.06 11.83 19.04
C GLU A 73 2.29 12.97 18.03
N ASN A 74 1.57 12.97 16.91
CA ASN A 74 1.74 13.88 15.76
C ASN A 74 3.14 13.80 15.12
N GLU A 75 3.79 12.64 15.21
CA GLU A 75 5.05 12.36 14.53
C GLU A 75 4.79 11.52 13.28
N PHE A 76 5.47 11.87 12.18
CA PHE A 76 5.48 11.04 10.99
C PHE A 76 6.39 9.83 11.17
N LYS A 77 5.85 8.62 10.94
CA LYS A 77 6.59 7.36 11.00
C LYS A 77 6.36 6.54 9.73
N HIS A 78 7.39 5.80 9.36
CA HIS A 78 7.31 4.83 8.28
C HIS A 78 6.54 3.59 8.75
N GLU A 79 5.52 3.24 8.00
CA GLU A 79 4.70 2.04 8.18
C GLU A 79 4.72 1.24 6.87
N TYR A 80 5.28 0.05 6.93
CA TYR A 80 5.36 -0.83 5.77
C TYR A 80 4.09 -1.68 5.67
N ARG A 81 3.45 -1.66 4.50
CA ARG A 81 2.20 -2.37 4.23
C ARG A 81 2.31 -3.20 2.97
N TRP A 82 1.75 -4.41 3.02
CA TRP A 82 1.55 -5.25 1.85
C TRP A 82 0.18 -4.93 1.25
N PHE A 83 0.15 -4.57 -0.02
CA PHE A 83 -1.10 -4.32 -0.73
C PHE A 83 -1.36 -5.41 -1.76
N GLU A 84 -2.54 -6.02 -1.68
CA GLU A 84 -3.11 -6.91 -2.69
C GLU A 84 -4.19 -6.14 -3.46
N VAL A 85 -4.19 -6.24 -4.79
CA VAL A 85 -5.27 -5.71 -5.63
C VAL A 85 -5.83 -6.83 -6.47
N ASN A 86 -7.11 -7.11 -6.30
CA ASN A 86 -7.84 -8.13 -7.02
C ASN A 86 -8.41 -7.52 -8.31
N SER A 87 -8.09 -8.17 -9.43
CA SER A 87 -8.57 -7.82 -10.77
C SER A 87 -9.72 -8.72 -11.21
#